data_AF-A0A927MM75-F1
#
_entry.id   AF-A0A927MM75-F1
#
_cell.length_a   1.000
_cell.length_b   1.000
_cell.length_c   1.000
_cell.angle_alpha   90.00
_cell.angle_beta   90.00
_cell.angle_gamma   90.00
#
_symmetry.space_group_name_H-M   'P 1'
#
loop_
_entity.id
_entity.type
_entity.pdbx_description
1 polymer ?
#
loop_
_entity_poly.entity_id
_entity_poly.type
_entity_poly.pdbx_seq_one_letter_code
_entity_poly.pdbx_strand_id
1 'polypeptide(L)' 'MRLKDGIFLSGIMLITLLSSTILLLFSEETEDIFLPIVKLAMGIWIIQSIFILFGHSLL' A
#
# COMPACT_ATOMS: atom_id res chain seq x y z
N MET A 1 -13.37 0.82 -18.05
CA MET A 1 -12.50 0.81 -16.86
C MET A 1 -11.29 -0.04 -17.22
N ARG A 2 -10.16 0.56 -17.59
CA ARG A 2 -9.01 -0.19 -18.13
C ARG A 2 -8.40 -0.97 -16.96
N LEU A 3 -8.08 -2.26 -17.16
CA LEU A 3 -7.58 -3.20 -16.15
C LEU A 3 -6.53 -2.62 -15.17
N LYS A 4 -5.76 -1.61 -15.60
CA LYS A 4 -4.70 -0.94 -14.84
C LYS A 4 -5.22 -0.10 -13.66
N ASP A 5 -6.36 0.56 -13.81
CA ASP A 5 -6.94 1.39 -12.74
C ASP A 5 -7.38 0.52 -11.55
N GLY A 6 -7.85 -0.70 -11.84
CA GLY A 6 -8.28 -1.66 -10.83
C GLY A 6 -7.14 -2.20 -9.96
N ILE A 7 -5.93 -2.34 -10.52
CA ILE A 7 -4.76 -2.85 -9.77
C ILE A 7 -4.28 -1.80 -8.76
N PHE A 8 -4.26 -0.53 -9.16
CA PHE A 8 -3.88 0.57 -8.26
C PHE A 8 -4.86 0.69 -7.08
N LEU A 9 -6.17 0.74 -7.36
CA LEU A 9 -7.20 0.83 -6.33
C LEU A 9 -7.23 -0.40 -5.41
N SER A 10 -7.07 -1.59 -5.98
CA SER A 10 -6.97 -2.86 -5.23
C SER A 10 -5.78 -2.85 -4.27
N GLY A 11 -4.63 -2.33 -4.72
CA GLY A 11 -3.45 -2.15 -3.89
C GLY A 11 -3.66 -1.23 -2.68
N ILE A 12 -4.23 -0.05 -2.92
CA ILE A 12 -4.58 0.88 -1.84
C ILE A 12 -5.54 0.21 -0.85
N MET A 13 -6.59 -0.44 -1.37
CA MET A 13 -7.59 -1.14 -0.55
C MET A 13 -6.95 -2.21 0.34
N LEU A 14 -6.06 -3.05 -0.20
CA LEU A 14 -5.38 -4.10 0.55
C LEU A 14 -4.49 -3.54 1.66
N ILE A 15 -3.76 -2.46 1.37
CA ILE A 15 -2.87 -1.81 2.34
C ILE A 15 -3.67 -1.16 3.46
N THR A 16 -4.77 -0.48 3.13
CA THR A 16 -5.68 0.09 4.13
C THR A 16 -6.29 -1.00 5.00
N LEU A 17 -6.76 -2.10 4.39
CA LEU A 17 -7.35 -3.22 5.12
C LEU A 17 -6.34 -3.89 6.07
N LEU A 18 -5.11 -4.10 5.59
CA LEU A 18 -4.02 -4.64 6.40
C LEU A 18 -3.68 -3.72 7.58
N SER A 19 -3.55 -2.41 7.32
CA SER A 19 -3.28 -1.41 8.34
C SER A 19 -4.37 -1.39 9.42
N SER A 20 -5.65 -1.32 9.02
CA SER A 20 -6.78 -1.35 9.96
C SER A 20 -6.85 -2.65 10.75
N THR A 21 -6.55 -3.79 10.11
CA THR A 21 -6.52 -5.09 10.79
C THR A 21 -5.41 -5.11 11.85
N ILE A 22 -4.22 -4.60 11.54
CA ILE A 22 -3.11 -4.53 12.49
C ILE A 22 -3.48 -3.61 13.67
N LEU A 23 -4.02 -2.42 13.41
CA LEU A 23 -4.51 -1.50 14.44
C LEU A 23 -5.60 -2.11 15.34
N LEU A 24 -6.43 -3.01 14.81
CA LEU A 24 -7.46 -3.73 15.57
C LEU A 24 -6.93 -4.92 16.37
N LEU A 25 -5.90 -5.62 15.85
CA LEU A 25 -5.35 -6.83 16.47
C LEU A 25 -4.27 -6.55 17.52
N PHE A 26 -3.56 -5.44 17.37
CA PHE A 26 -2.38 -5.11 18.16
C PHE A 26 -2.68 -3.97 19.15
N SER A 27 -2.16 -4.10 20.37
CA SER A 27 -2.22 -3.06 21.41
C SER A 27 -1.35 -1.86 21.03
N GLU A 28 -1.59 -0.69 21.62
CA GLU A 28 -0.83 0.56 21.36
C GLU A 28 0.70 0.37 21.52
N GLU A 29 1.15 -0.50 22.45
CA GLU A 29 2.58 -0.82 22.62
C GLU A 29 3.23 -1.50 21.41
N THR A 30 2.43 -2.22 20.62
CA THR A 30 2.89 -2.89 19.39
C THR A 30 2.82 -1.99 18.16
N GLU A 31 2.12 -0.86 18.26
CA GLU A 31 1.98 0.11 17.18
C GLU A 31 3.34 0.69 16.76
N ASP A 32 4.22 0.97 17.73
CA ASP A 32 5.57 1.50 17.48
C ASP A 32 6.45 0.58 16.64
N ILE A 33 6.22 -0.74 16.69
CA ILE A 33 6.98 -1.74 15.93
C ILE A 33 6.33 -1.98 14.55
N PHE A 34 4.99 -1.95 14.48
CA PHE A 34 4.25 -2.26 13.26
C PHE A 34 4.06 -1.07 12.32
N LEU A 35 3.89 0.15 12.83
CA LEU A 35 3.77 1.38 12.05
C LEU A 35 4.90 1.56 11.02
N PRO A 36 6.18 1.35 11.37
CA PRO A 36 7.28 1.43 10.42
C PRO A 36 7.15 0.45 9.25
N ILE A 37 6.69 -0.78 9.52
CA ILE A 37 6.51 -1.83 8.51
C ILE A 37 5.38 -1.47 7.56
N VAL A 38 4.24 -0.99 8.10
CA VAL A 38 3.10 -0.54 7.29
C VAL A 38 3.48 0.66 6.44
N LYS A 39 4.23 1.62 6.99
CA LYS A 39 4.77 2.77 6.24
C LYS A 39 5.70 2.34 5.11
N LEU A 40 6.57 1.35 5.35
CA LEU A 40 7.44 0.79 4.31
C LEU A 40 6.63 0.12 3.20
N ALA A 41 5.63 -0.70 3.56
CA ALA A 41 4.75 -1.35 2.59
C ALA A 41 3.99 -0.32 1.74
N MET A 42 3.45 0.74 2.36
CA MET A 42 2.85 1.88 1.66
C MET A 42 3.85 2.56 0.71
N GLY A 43 5.06 2.86 1.19
CA GLY A 43 6.08 3.54 0.40
C GLY A 43 6.50 2.73 -0.83
N ILE A 44 6.75 1.44 -0.66
CA ILE A 44 7.09 0.52 -1.76
C ILE A 44 5.95 0.48 -2.78
N TRP A 45 4.69 0.40 -2.31
CA TRP A 45 3.54 0.37 -3.20
C TRP A 45 3.34 1.67 -3.99
N ILE A 46 3.57 2.82 -3.35
CA ILE A 46 3.52 4.13 -4.01
C ILE A 46 4.61 4.21 -5.09
N ILE A 47 5.84 3.81 -4.77
CA ILE A 47 6.96 3.80 -5.73
C ILE A 47 6.63 2.88 -6.90
N GLN A 48 6.17 1.66 -6.63
CA GLN A 48 5.76 0.71 -7.68
C GLN A 48 4.64 1.30 -8.55
N SER A 49 3.66 1.96 -7.95
CA SER A 49 2.56 2.61 -8.67
C SER A 49 3.07 3.72 -9.59
N ILE A 50 4.03 4.53 -9.12
CA ILE A 50 4.69 5.57 -9.93
C ILE A 50 5.44 4.93 -11.10
N PHE A 51 6.22 3.86 -10.87
CA PHE A 51 6.92 3.15 -11.93
C PHE A 51 5.97 2.53 -12.97
N ILE A 52 4.81 2.01 -12.55
CA ILE A 52 3.80 1.49 -13.50
C ILE A 52 3.18 2.64 -14.32
N LEU A 53 2.93 3.79 -13.69
CA LEU A 53 2.34 4.96 -14.35
C LEU A 53 3.32 5.61 -15.34
N PHE A 54 4.58 5.79 -14.96
CA PHE A 54 5.61 6.43 -15.78
C PHE A 54 6.31 5.48 -16.75
N GLY A 55 6.51 4.21 -16.37
CA GLY A 55 7.08 3.18 -17.23
C GLY A 55 6.22 2.88 -18.47
N HIS A 56 4.92 3.20 -18.40
CA HIS A 56 4.03 3.12 -19.56
C HIS A 56 4.15 4.28 -20.55
N SER A 57 4.84 5.38 -20.19
CA SER A 57 5.03 6.54 -21.06
C SER A 57 6.29 6.44 -21.94
N LEU A 58 7.16 5.44 -21.70
CA LEU A 58 8.44 5.24 -22.40
C LEU A 58 8.40 4.12 -23.46
N LEU A 59 7.25 3.47 -23.65
CA LEU A 59 6.99 2.42 -24.65
C LEU A 59 5.78 2.83 -25.50
#